data_AF-A0A953P859-F1
#
_entry.id   AF-A0A953P859-F1
#
_cell.length_a   1.000
_cell.length_b   1.000
_cell.length_c   1.000
_cell.angle_alpha   90.00
_cell.angle_beta   90.00
_cell.angle_gamma   90.00
#
_symmetry.space_group_name_H-M   'P 1'
#
loop_
_entity.id
_entity.type
_entity.pdbx_description
1 polymer ?
#
loop_
_entity_poly.entity_id
_entity_poly.type
_entity_poly.pdbx_seq_one_letter_code
_entity_poly.pdbx_strand_id
1 'polypeptide(L)'
;MQLERSRKVLAPRGHRQGGFTLIEMLIAMMILLAVAGIVMSGMVQMMFVQGSVANRSEMHSSVRSATELLQQEIGQAGRATLPAPVTMSTPVVIPPGTQGTGVTQTVSVSSTTGMFNGEYLVVDTGADQETVQISGLTPTTFTATFYYSHPTVVGATSWPVTVQGAFITGIVPPDKVNTSVAGLPLVPNTNASGVLVGSTGTKLKLYGDINGDGNMVYIEYTCDTSIVPGNLYRNVIPVPAEGVTI
;
A
#
# COMPACT_ATOMS: atom_id res chain seq x y z
N MET A 1 72.16 -47.29 61.90
CA MET A 1 73.07 -47.42 60.74
C MET A 1 72.56 -46.48 59.66
N GLN A 2 73.30 -45.41 59.38
CA GLN A 2 73.51 -44.74 58.06
C GLN A 2 72.24 -44.54 57.18
N LEU A 3 71.81 -43.34 56.76
CA LEU A 3 72.56 -42.25 56.13
C LEU A 3 71.70 -40.96 56.13
N GLU A 4 72.25 -39.86 56.64
CA GLU A 4 71.78 -38.50 56.32
C GLU A 4 72.18 -38.15 54.88
N ARG A 5 71.20 -38.01 53.99
CA ARG A 5 71.40 -37.42 52.65
C ARG A 5 71.17 -35.91 52.73
N SER A 6 72.27 -35.17 52.76
CA SER A 6 72.34 -33.72 52.64
C SER A 6 71.63 -33.23 51.36
N ARG A 7 70.44 -32.63 51.51
CA ARG A 7 69.80 -31.83 50.44
C ARG A 7 70.37 -30.41 50.50
N LYS A 8 71.29 -30.09 49.59
CA LYS A 8 71.65 -28.70 49.29
C LYS A 8 70.41 -27.99 48.72
N VAL A 9 69.79 -27.14 49.54
CA VAL A 9 68.78 -26.17 49.10
C VAL A 9 69.51 -25.12 48.25
N LEU A 10 69.29 -25.15 46.93
CA LEU A 10 69.70 -24.06 46.05
C LEU A 10 68.85 -22.83 46.41
N ALA A 11 69.47 -21.85 47.05
CA ALA A 11 68.87 -20.55 47.29
C ALA A 11 68.49 -19.89 45.96
N PRO A 12 67.29 -19.29 45.83
CA PRO A 12 66.92 -18.53 44.64
C PRO A 12 67.89 -17.34 44.51
N ARG A 13 68.59 -17.27 43.38
CA ARG A 13 69.34 -16.08 42.98
C ARG A 13 68.34 -14.93 42.81
N GLY A 14 68.26 -14.07 43.81
CA GLY A 14 67.49 -12.84 43.76
C GLY A 14 68.00 -11.97 42.62
N HIS A 15 67.24 -11.94 41.52
CA HIS A 15 67.43 -10.94 40.49
C HIS A 15 67.09 -9.59 41.13
N ARG A 16 68.08 -8.70 41.22
CA ARG A 16 67.87 -7.33 41.67
C ARG A 16 66.94 -6.67 40.66
N GLN A 17 65.67 -6.53 41.03
CA GLN A 17 64.70 -5.75 40.28
C GLN A 17 65.10 -4.27 40.45
N GLY A 18 65.72 -3.69 39.43
CA GLY A 18 65.90 -2.24 39.36
C GLY A 18 64.52 -1.61 39.23
N GLY A 19 64.12 -0.80 40.21
CA GLY A 19 62.90 0.00 40.11
C GLY A 19 63.03 1.01 38.96
N PHE A 20 61.93 1.27 38.26
CA PHE A 20 61.89 2.23 37.16
C PHE A 20 62.21 3.64 37.64
N THR A 21 62.99 4.37 36.84
CA THR A 21 63.28 5.78 37.14
C THR A 21 62.10 6.67 36.76
N LEU A 22 61.96 7.82 37.44
CA LEU A 22 60.86 8.77 37.22
C LEU A 22 60.81 9.26 35.76
N ILE A 23 61.98 9.39 35.12
CA ILE A 23 62.09 9.80 33.71
C ILE A 23 61.64 8.70 32.74
N GLU A 24 61.85 7.43 33.10
CA GLU A 24 61.42 6.26 32.32
C GLU A 24 59.88 6.17 32.32
N MET A 25 59.25 6.49 33.45
CA MET A 25 57.78 6.59 33.55
C MET A 25 57.21 7.74 32.73
N LEU A 26 57.90 8.90 32.69
CA LEU A 26 57.47 10.04 31.85
C LEU A 26 57.56 9.73 30.36
N ILE A 27 58.65 9.10 29.91
CA ILE A 27 58.83 8.69 28.51
C ILE A 27 57.79 7.62 28.14
N ALA A 28 57.57 6.62 29.01
CA ALA A 28 56.56 5.59 28.78
C ALA A 28 55.15 6.18 28.67
N MET A 29 54.80 7.14 29.52
CA MET A 29 53.49 7.83 29.46
C MET A 29 53.34 8.63 28.16
N MET A 30 54.40 9.31 27.72
CA MET A 30 54.42 10.07 26.46
C MET A 30 54.15 9.17 25.24
N ILE A 31 54.85 8.03 25.17
CA ILE A 31 54.68 7.05 24.09
C ILE A 31 53.26 6.45 24.13
N LEU A 32 52.77 6.11 25.32
CA LEU A 32 51.43 5.53 25.48
C LEU A 32 50.33 6.50 25.05
N LEU A 33 50.44 7.78 25.42
CA LEU A 33 49.49 8.81 25.00
C LEU A 33 49.52 9.05 23.49
N ALA A 34 50.72 9.04 22.88
CA ALA A 34 50.85 9.19 21.43
C ALA A 34 50.17 8.03 20.68
N VAL A 35 50.37 6.78 21.11
CA VAL A 35 49.73 5.60 20.51
C VAL A 35 48.21 5.60 20.76
N ALA A 36 47.77 5.91 21.98
CA ALA A 36 46.35 5.97 22.32
C ALA A 36 45.61 7.04 21.50
N GLY A 37 46.24 8.19 21.24
CA GLY A 37 45.68 9.24 20.39
C GLY A 37 45.45 8.78 18.94
N ILE A 38 46.40 8.03 18.36
CA ILE A 38 46.27 7.48 17.00
C ILE A 38 45.09 6.49 16.94
N VAL A 39 44.96 5.61 17.93
CA VAL A 39 43.88 4.61 17.98
C VAL A 39 42.51 5.26 18.20
N MET A 40 42.40 6.24 19.12
CA MET A 40 41.15 6.98 19.33
C MET A 40 40.71 7.74 18.08
N SER A 41 41.66 8.35 17.35
CA SER A 41 41.36 9.01 16.07
C SER A 41 40.76 8.03 15.07
N GLY A 42 41.31 6.82 14.96
CA GLY A 42 40.76 5.75 14.13
C GLY A 42 39.36 5.29 14.55
N MET A 43 39.10 5.16 15.86
CA MET A 43 37.78 4.79 16.38
C MET A 43 36.72 5.86 16.11
N VAL A 44 37.08 7.14 16.27
CA VAL A 44 36.19 8.26 15.95
C VAL A 44 35.82 8.27 14.46
N GLN A 45 36.78 7.97 13.57
CA GLN A 45 36.51 7.85 12.14
C GLN A 45 35.56 6.68 11.82
N MET A 46 35.73 5.52 12.48
CA MET A 46 34.81 4.39 12.34
C MET A 46 33.40 4.71 12.85
N MET A 47 33.26 5.51 13.91
CA MET A 47 31.96 5.93 14.44
C MET A 47 31.17 6.77 13.41
N PHE A 48 31.83 7.70 12.72
CA PHE A 48 31.18 8.47 11.64
C PHE A 48 30.74 7.58 10.47
N VAL A 49 31.56 6.59 10.11
CA VAL A 49 31.22 5.61 9.06
C VAL A 49 30.02 4.76 9.48
N GLN A 50 30.01 4.25 10.72
CA GLN A 50 28.89 3.48 11.26
C GLN A 50 27.60 4.30 11.29
N GLY A 51 27.66 5.57 11.70
CA GLY A 51 26.50 6.46 11.67
C GLY A 51 25.93 6.67 10.27
N SER A 52 26.79 6.85 9.27
CA SER A 52 26.37 6.97 7.87
C SER A 52 25.75 5.66 7.34
N VAL A 53 26.35 4.51 7.65
CA VAL A 53 25.83 3.19 7.27
C VAL A 53 24.49 2.92 7.94
N ALA A 54 24.36 3.21 9.23
CA ALA A 54 23.12 3.04 9.98
C ALA A 54 21.99 3.91 9.40
N ASN A 55 22.25 5.20 9.17
CA ASN A 55 21.29 6.12 8.57
C ASN A 55 20.86 5.66 7.16
N ARG A 56 21.82 5.22 6.34
CA ARG A 56 21.51 4.66 5.01
C ARG A 56 20.65 3.40 5.11
N SER A 57 20.99 2.47 5.99
CA SER A 57 20.22 1.24 6.17
C SER A 57 18.81 1.51 6.67
N GLU A 58 18.63 2.47 7.59
CA GLU A 58 17.32 2.91 8.08
C GLU A 58 16.49 3.49 6.94
N MET A 59 17.07 4.37 6.11
CA MET A 59 16.40 4.91 4.93
C MET A 59 15.99 3.81 3.94
N HIS A 60 16.86 2.82 3.66
CA HIS A 60 16.50 1.70 2.77
C HIS A 60 15.38 0.83 3.33
N SER A 61 15.39 0.59 4.64
CA SER A 61 14.31 -0.14 5.32
C SER A 61 12.98 0.62 5.24
N SER A 62 13.01 1.94 5.45
CA SER A 62 11.85 2.82 5.36
C SER A 62 11.27 2.86 3.95
N VAL A 63 12.13 3.08 2.94
CA VAL A 63 11.73 3.09 1.52
C VAL A 63 11.10 1.76 1.15
N ARG A 64 11.72 0.64 1.54
CA ARG A 64 11.17 -0.69 1.25
C ARG A 64 9.78 -0.87 1.86
N SER A 65 9.61 -0.54 3.13
CA SER A 65 8.31 -0.63 3.80
C SER A 65 7.25 0.24 3.12
N ALA A 66 7.58 1.48 2.78
CA ALA A 66 6.68 2.37 2.05
C ALA A 66 6.31 1.81 0.66
N THR A 67 7.28 1.23 -0.06
CA THR A 67 7.02 0.62 -1.37
C THR A 67 6.20 -0.66 -1.29
N GLU A 68 6.36 -1.46 -0.23
CA GLU A 68 5.55 -2.66 -0.01
C GLU A 68 4.08 -2.28 0.23
N LEU A 69 3.84 -1.24 1.05
CA LEU A 69 2.51 -0.69 1.26
C LEU A 69 1.93 -0.15 -0.05
N LEU A 70 2.68 0.68 -0.78
CA LEU A 70 2.25 1.20 -2.09
C LEU A 70 1.91 0.10 -3.09
N GLN A 71 2.73 -0.95 -3.17
CA GLN A 71 2.48 -2.08 -4.06
C GLN A 71 1.20 -2.83 -3.70
N GLN A 72 0.94 -2.99 -2.40
CA GLN A 72 -0.30 -3.60 -1.94
C GLN A 72 -1.50 -2.74 -2.32
N GLU A 73 -1.45 -1.44 -2.08
CA GLU A 73 -2.56 -0.55 -2.42
C GLU A 73 -2.79 -0.44 -3.93
N ILE A 74 -1.71 -0.36 -4.72
CA ILE A 74 -1.80 -0.37 -6.19
C ILE A 74 -2.37 -1.71 -6.67
N GLY A 75 -1.97 -2.83 -6.07
CA GLY A 75 -2.49 -4.16 -6.40
C GLY A 75 -3.97 -4.34 -6.05
N GLN A 76 -4.49 -3.52 -5.15
CA GLN A 76 -5.90 -3.52 -4.74
C GLN A 76 -6.69 -2.34 -5.33
N ALA A 77 -6.02 -1.45 -6.06
CA ALA A 77 -6.66 -0.32 -6.72
C ALA A 77 -7.73 -0.81 -7.69
N GLY A 78 -8.88 -0.14 -7.64
CA GLY A 78 -10.05 -0.48 -8.42
C GLY A 78 -10.86 -1.64 -7.87
N ARG A 79 -10.37 -2.45 -6.92
CA ARG A 79 -11.17 -3.56 -6.38
C ARG A 79 -12.46 -3.00 -5.79
N ALA A 80 -13.59 -3.63 -6.09
CA ALA A 80 -14.86 -3.38 -5.44
C ALA A 80 -15.36 -4.70 -4.86
N THR A 81 -15.97 -4.67 -3.69
CA THR A 81 -16.40 -5.87 -3.00
C THR A 81 -17.64 -5.58 -2.16
N LEU A 82 -18.61 -6.50 -2.19
CA LEU A 82 -19.79 -6.40 -1.34
C LEU A 82 -19.44 -6.96 0.05
N PRO A 83 -19.76 -6.24 1.13
CA PRO A 83 -19.45 -6.68 2.50
C PRO A 83 -20.30 -7.87 2.96
N ALA A 84 -21.43 -8.12 2.31
CA ALA A 84 -22.31 -9.26 2.57
C ALA A 84 -22.99 -9.72 1.26
N PRO A 85 -23.50 -10.96 1.20
CA PRO A 85 -24.28 -11.42 0.05
C PRO A 85 -25.49 -10.51 -0.18
N VAL A 86 -25.59 -9.97 -1.39
CA VAL A 86 -26.72 -9.13 -1.79
C VAL A 86 -27.68 -9.94 -2.65
N THR A 87 -28.97 -9.74 -2.41
CA THR A 87 -30.02 -10.37 -3.21
C THR A 87 -31.03 -9.34 -3.69
N MET A 88 -31.47 -9.48 -4.93
CA MET A 88 -32.54 -8.70 -5.53
C MET A 88 -33.91 -9.32 -5.20
N SER A 89 -34.84 -8.51 -4.70
CA SER A 89 -36.18 -8.96 -4.29
C SER A 89 -37.30 -8.53 -5.24
N THR A 90 -37.08 -7.50 -6.05
CA THR A 90 -38.02 -7.09 -7.10
C THR A 90 -37.79 -7.91 -8.36
N PRO A 91 -38.85 -8.53 -8.93
CA PRO A 91 -38.73 -9.19 -10.22
C PRO A 91 -38.48 -8.17 -11.31
N VAL A 92 -37.61 -8.54 -12.25
CA VAL A 92 -37.37 -7.78 -13.48
C VAL A 92 -38.13 -8.47 -14.59
N VAL A 93 -39.00 -7.74 -15.28
CA VAL A 93 -39.74 -8.27 -16.44
C VAL A 93 -39.35 -7.48 -17.67
N ILE A 94 -38.82 -8.17 -18.68
CA ILE A 94 -38.52 -7.60 -19.99
C ILE A 94 -39.73 -7.86 -20.90
N PRO A 95 -40.41 -6.81 -21.40
CA PRO A 95 -41.53 -6.97 -22.31
C PRO A 95 -41.15 -7.82 -23.54
N PRO A 96 -42.07 -8.64 -24.07
CA PRO A 96 -41.84 -9.35 -25.32
C PRO A 96 -41.47 -8.37 -26.45
N GLY A 97 -40.39 -8.69 -27.19
CA GLY A 97 -39.92 -7.87 -28.32
C GLY A 97 -38.88 -6.80 -27.98
N THR A 98 -38.51 -6.61 -26.71
CA THR A 98 -37.42 -5.69 -26.30
C THR A 98 -36.12 -6.41 -25.93
N GLN A 99 -36.04 -7.74 -26.10
CA GLN A 99 -34.81 -8.51 -25.92
C GLN A 99 -33.76 -8.04 -26.94
N GLY A 100 -32.71 -7.38 -26.44
CA GLY A 100 -31.62 -6.79 -27.24
C GLY A 100 -31.52 -5.27 -27.18
N THR A 101 -32.60 -4.55 -26.83
CA THR A 101 -32.53 -3.10 -26.55
C THR A 101 -32.27 -2.81 -25.08
N GLY A 102 -32.64 -3.75 -24.21
CA GLY A 102 -32.54 -3.60 -22.76
C GLY A 102 -33.62 -2.68 -22.20
N VAL A 103 -33.99 -2.88 -20.94
CA VAL A 103 -34.98 -2.06 -20.23
C VAL A 103 -34.35 -1.55 -18.95
N THR A 104 -34.30 -0.23 -18.81
CA THR A 104 -33.86 0.41 -17.57
C THR A 104 -34.92 0.26 -16.49
N GLN A 105 -34.58 -0.42 -15.40
CA GLN A 105 -35.48 -0.63 -14.26
C GLN A 105 -34.74 -0.35 -12.95
N THR A 106 -35.49 0.16 -11.98
CA THR A 106 -35.01 0.29 -10.60
C THR A 106 -35.43 -0.94 -9.81
N VAL A 107 -34.45 -1.64 -9.25
CA VAL A 107 -34.66 -2.87 -8.50
C VAL A 107 -34.31 -2.69 -7.03
N SER A 108 -35.05 -3.34 -6.16
CA SER A 108 -34.79 -3.40 -4.72
C SER A 108 -33.85 -4.55 -4.39
N VAL A 109 -32.87 -4.27 -3.54
CA VAL A 109 -31.86 -5.20 -3.05
C VAL A 109 -31.79 -5.19 -1.53
N SER A 110 -31.24 -6.26 -0.95
CA SER A 110 -31.06 -6.38 0.50
C SER A 110 -30.13 -5.30 1.09
N SER A 111 -29.15 -4.81 0.32
CA SER A 111 -28.32 -3.64 0.65
C SER A 111 -27.59 -3.15 -0.59
N THR A 112 -27.34 -1.85 -0.68
CA THR A 112 -26.42 -1.25 -1.67
C THR A 112 -25.08 -0.85 -1.06
N THR A 113 -24.79 -1.23 0.19
CA THR A 113 -23.47 -1.01 0.80
C THR A 113 -22.39 -1.71 -0.03
N GLY A 114 -21.36 -0.96 -0.42
CA GLY A 114 -20.29 -1.45 -1.29
C GLY A 114 -20.63 -1.45 -2.79
N MET A 115 -21.79 -0.88 -3.18
CA MET A 115 -22.14 -0.62 -4.58
C MET A 115 -21.88 0.83 -4.95
N PHE A 116 -21.47 1.09 -6.19
CA PHE A 116 -21.15 2.44 -6.68
C PHE A 116 -21.74 2.70 -8.06
N ASN A 117 -22.10 3.95 -8.33
CA ASN A 117 -22.58 4.31 -9.66
C ASN A 117 -21.51 4.05 -10.74
N GLY A 118 -21.90 3.49 -11.89
CA GLY A 118 -21.00 3.08 -12.96
C GLY A 118 -20.35 1.71 -12.79
N GLU A 119 -20.52 1.05 -11.64
CA GLU A 119 -20.06 -0.31 -11.38
C GLU A 119 -20.84 -1.36 -12.20
N TYR A 120 -20.18 -2.47 -12.54
CA TYR A 120 -20.82 -3.61 -13.17
C TYR A 120 -21.13 -4.70 -12.15
N LEU A 121 -22.40 -5.10 -12.09
CA LEU A 121 -22.90 -6.18 -11.24
C LEU A 121 -23.27 -7.38 -12.09
N VAL A 122 -22.97 -8.59 -11.63
CA VAL A 122 -23.58 -9.81 -12.14
C VAL A 122 -24.84 -10.10 -11.35
N VAL A 123 -25.95 -10.16 -12.07
CA VAL A 123 -27.27 -10.48 -11.52
C VAL A 123 -27.64 -11.90 -11.92
N ASP A 124 -28.18 -12.64 -10.96
CA ASP A 124 -28.68 -14.01 -11.12
C ASP A 124 -27.58 -15.04 -11.45
N THR A 125 -28.01 -16.28 -11.69
CA THR A 125 -27.17 -17.44 -12.00
C THR A 125 -27.80 -18.26 -13.13
N GLY A 126 -26.98 -19.04 -13.82
CA GLY A 126 -27.48 -19.94 -14.86
C GLY A 126 -27.80 -19.21 -16.17
N ALA A 127 -28.92 -19.57 -16.80
CA ALA A 127 -29.26 -19.13 -18.16
C ALA A 127 -29.67 -17.66 -18.25
N ASP A 128 -30.22 -17.11 -17.16
CA ASP A 128 -30.68 -15.72 -17.08
C ASP A 128 -29.61 -14.81 -16.44
N GLN A 129 -28.41 -15.32 -16.17
CA GLN A 129 -27.32 -14.52 -15.61
C GLN A 129 -26.91 -13.40 -16.57
N GLU A 130 -26.84 -12.17 -16.05
CA GLU A 130 -26.38 -11.03 -16.84
C GLU A 130 -25.54 -10.02 -16.06
N THR A 131 -24.70 -9.30 -16.80
CA THR A 131 -23.89 -8.19 -16.28
C THR A 131 -24.58 -6.88 -16.58
N VAL A 132 -24.92 -6.12 -15.54
CA VAL A 132 -25.61 -4.83 -15.64
C VAL A 132 -24.74 -3.72 -15.05
N GLN A 133 -24.77 -2.54 -15.68
CA GLN A 133 -24.09 -1.36 -15.14
C GLN A 133 -25.06 -0.54 -14.29
N ILE A 134 -24.63 -0.17 -13.07
CA ILE A 134 -25.39 0.73 -12.20
C ILE A 134 -25.39 2.13 -12.81
N SER A 135 -26.58 2.70 -13.00
CA SER A 135 -26.79 4.07 -13.47
C SER A 135 -27.41 4.99 -12.42
N GLY A 136 -27.91 4.43 -11.31
CA GLY A 136 -28.38 5.16 -10.15
C GLY A 136 -28.44 4.27 -8.91
N LEU A 137 -28.25 4.84 -7.74
CA LEU A 137 -28.17 4.12 -6.48
C LEU A 137 -28.92 4.85 -5.37
N THR A 138 -29.65 4.10 -4.55
CA THR A 138 -30.20 4.54 -3.26
C THR A 138 -29.84 3.51 -2.19
N PRO A 139 -30.08 3.72 -0.89
CA PRO A 139 -29.67 2.78 0.16
C PRO A 139 -30.17 1.33 0.01
N THR A 140 -31.27 1.11 -0.72
CA THR A 140 -31.87 -0.23 -0.90
C THR A 140 -32.29 -0.51 -2.34
N THR A 141 -31.95 0.37 -3.30
CA THR A 141 -32.28 0.16 -4.70
C THR A 141 -31.14 0.58 -5.62
N PHE A 142 -31.04 -0.07 -6.77
CA PHE A 142 -30.19 0.40 -7.85
C PHE A 142 -30.97 0.41 -9.16
N THR A 143 -30.57 1.29 -10.07
CA THR A 143 -31.12 1.39 -11.41
C THR A 143 -30.08 0.86 -12.38
N ALA A 144 -30.49 -0.03 -13.27
CA ALA A 144 -29.64 -0.55 -14.33
C ALA A 144 -30.48 -0.95 -15.54
N THR A 145 -29.82 -1.21 -16.67
CA THR A 145 -30.47 -1.72 -17.89
C THR A 145 -30.31 -3.23 -17.95
N PHE A 146 -31.45 -3.94 -17.93
CA PHE A 146 -31.54 -5.40 -17.95
C PHE A 146 -31.94 -5.89 -19.35
N TYR A 147 -31.35 -6.99 -19.80
CA TYR A 147 -31.66 -7.64 -21.07
C TYR A 147 -32.43 -8.95 -20.89
N TYR A 148 -32.33 -9.56 -19.70
CA TYR A 148 -33.03 -10.78 -19.34
C TYR A 148 -34.10 -10.51 -18.27
N SER A 149 -35.13 -11.34 -18.27
CA SER A 149 -36.17 -11.27 -17.23
C SER A 149 -35.73 -12.12 -16.05
N HIS A 150 -35.92 -11.61 -14.84
CA HIS A 150 -35.72 -12.31 -13.58
C HIS A 150 -37.07 -12.45 -12.84
N PRO A 151 -38.02 -13.26 -13.36
CA PRO A 151 -39.38 -13.34 -12.85
C PRO A 151 -39.45 -14.16 -11.57
N THR A 152 -40.15 -13.71 -10.53
CA THR A 152 -40.29 -14.49 -9.28
C THR A 152 -40.76 -15.92 -9.57
N VAL A 153 -39.88 -16.90 -9.38
CA VAL A 153 -40.21 -18.31 -9.56
C VAL A 153 -40.82 -18.81 -8.26
N VAL A 154 -41.85 -19.65 -8.33
CA VAL A 154 -42.48 -20.24 -7.14
C VAL A 154 -41.42 -21.04 -6.37
N GLY A 155 -40.99 -20.53 -5.22
CA GLY A 155 -39.94 -21.12 -4.37
C GLY A 155 -38.58 -20.40 -4.37
N ALA A 156 -38.37 -19.41 -5.24
CA ALA A 156 -37.20 -18.53 -5.24
C ALA A 156 -37.64 -17.08 -5.09
N THR A 157 -37.47 -16.50 -3.91
CA THR A 157 -37.91 -15.12 -3.59
C THR A 157 -36.84 -14.07 -3.82
N SER A 158 -35.64 -14.47 -4.27
CA SER A 158 -34.51 -13.56 -4.32
C SER A 158 -33.42 -14.06 -5.28
N TRP A 159 -32.89 -13.15 -6.08
CA TRP A 159 -31.82 -13.44 -7.05
C TRP A 159 -30.49 -12.94 -6.51
N PRO A 160 -29.40 -13.73 -6.56
CA PRO A 160 -28.11 -13.26 -6.08
C PRO A 160 -27.60 -12.12 -6.95
N VAL A 161 -26.97 -11.13 -6.30
CA VAL A 161 -26.27 -10.02 -6.94
C VAL A 161 -24.84 -10.04 -6.45
N THR A 162 -23.89 -10.05 -7.37
CA THR A 162 -22.47 -10.06 -7.06
C THR A 162 -21.77 -8.97 -7.86
N VAL A 163 -20.70 -8.40 -7.30
CA VAL A 163 -19.89 -7.40 -7.99
C VAL A 163 -18.97 -8.08 -8.99
N GLN A 164 -18.94 -7.56 -10.22
CA GLN A 164 -17.99 -8.03 -11.22
C GLN A 164 -16.73 -7.17 -11.23
N GLY A 165 -15.74 -7.63 -10.46
CA GLY A 165 -14.35 -7.24 -10.67
C GLY A 165 -13.95 -5.91 -10.03
N ALA A 166 -13.15 -5.15 -10.78
CA ALA A 166 -12.48 -3.95 -10.34
C ALA A 166 -12.73 -2.81 -11.34
N PHE A 167 -12.81 -1.58 -10.85
CA PHE A 167 -12.76 -0.39 -11.69
C PHE A 167 -11.44 -0.37 -12.46
N ILE A 168 -11.53 -0.42 -13.79
CA ILE A 168 -10.37 -0.35 -14.69
C ILE A 168 -9.60 0.97 -14.55
N THR A 169 -10.21 2.00 -13.97
CA THR A 169 -9.58 3.31 -13.67
C THR A 169 -9.15 3.44 -12.21
N GLY A 170 -9.12 2.35 -11.44
CA GLY A 170 -8.72 2.34 -10.02
C GLY A 170 -7.35 2.97 -9.76
N ILE A 171 -6.43 2.88 -10.73
CA ILE A 171 -5.29 3.81 -10.82
C ILE A 171 -5.73 4.94 -11.73
N VAL A 172 -5.81 6.14 -11.18
CA VAL A 172 -6.26 7.31 -11.90
C VAL A 172 -5.18 7.68 -12.93
N PRO A 173 -5.43 7.50 -14.25
CA PRO A 173 -4.39 7.69 -15.25
C PRO A 173 -3.83 9.12 -15.21
N PRO A 174 -2.56 9.31 -15.60
CA PRO A 174 -2.04 10.65 -15.72
C PRO A 174 -2.85 11.47 -16.70
N ASP A 175 -3.08 12.73 -16.37
CA ASP A 175 -3.69 13.65 -17.31
C ASP A 175 -2.78 13.80 -18.52
N LYS A 176 -3.16 13.17 -19.63
CA LYS A 176 -2.66 13.62 -20.92
C LYS A 176 -3.45 14.87 -21.24
N VAL A 177 -2.78 16.01 -21.25
CA VAL A 177 -3.21 17.16 -22.06
C VAL A 177 -3.47 16.60 -23.46
N ASN A 178 -4.74 16.41 -23.83
CA ASN A 178 -5.27 16.06 -25.16
C ASN A 178 -4.23 15.57 -26.19
N THR A 179 -3.49 14.51 -25.88
CA THR A 179 -2.54 13.88 -26.81
C THR A 179 -3.05 12.48 -27.00
N SER A 180 -3.92 12.35 -28.00
CA SER A 180 -4.40 11.09 -28.54
C SER A 180 -3.21 10.14 -28.76
N VAL A 181 -3.06 9.16 -27.89
CA VAL A 181 -2.39 7.92 -28.27
C VAL A 181 -3.36 7.24 -29.23
N ALA A 182 -2.95 7.11 -30.49
CA ALA A 182 -3.80 6.57 -31.55
C ALA A 182 -4.39 5.21 -31.13
N GLY A 183 -5.72 5.10 -31.11
CA GLY A 183 -6.43 3.84 -30.92
C GLY A 183 -7.12 3.62 -29.57
N LEU A 184 -7.04 4.54 -28.61
CA LEU A 184 -7.82 4.47 -27.37
C LEU A 184 -8.76 5.69 -27.25
N PRO A 185 -10.04 5.52 -26.86
CA PRO A 185 -10.91 6.65 -26.57
C PRO A 185 -10.25 7.53 -25.49
N LEU A 186 -9.96 8.78 -25.84
CA LEU A 186 -9.60 9.82 -24.87
C LEU A 186 -10.84 10.06 -24.01
N VAL A 187 -10.85 9.53 -22.78
CA VAL A 187 -11.72 10.06 -21.73
C VAL A 187 -10.86 11.09 -20.99
N PRO A 188 -11.10 12.40 -21.15
CA PRO A 188 -10.45 13.40 -20.32
C PRO A 188 -10.78 13.07 -18.87
N ASN A 189 -9.77 12.86 -18.03
CA ASN A 189 -9.96 12.77 -16.59
C ASN A 189 -10.08 14.19 -16.02
N THR A 190 -11.10 14.89 -16.50
CA THR A 190 -11.44 16.23 -16.07
C THR A 190 -12.64 16.16 -15.17
N ASN A 191 -12.61 16.92 -14.09
CA ASN A 191 -13.80 17.08 -13.25
C ASN A 191 -14.94 17.78 -13.98
N ALA A 192 -16.11 17.87 -13.34
CA ALA A 192 -17.25 18.61 -13.86
C ALA A 192 -16.92 20.09 -14.22
N SER A 193 -15.80 20.62 -13.71
CA SER A 193 -15.26 21.96 -13.98
C SER A 193 -14.15 22.00 -15.04
N GLY A 194 -13.85 20.89 -15.72
CA GLY A 194 -12.81 20.82 -16.76
C GLY A 194 -11.36 20.78 -16.25
N VAL A 195 -11.15 20.64 -14.94
CA VAL A 195 -9.82 20.60 -14.31
C VAL A 195 -9.26 19.18 -14.41
N LEU A 196 -8.01 19.07 -14.84
CA LEU A 196 -7.22 17.85 -14.90
C LEU A 196 -7.07 17.21 -13.50
N VAL A 197 -7.59 15.98 -13.31
CA VAL A 197 -7.68 15.28 -12.01
C VAL A 197 -6.84 14.00 -11.93
N GLY A 198 -6.04 13.73 -12.95
CA GLY A 198 -5.14 12.60 -13.07
C GLY A 198 -3.93 12.61 -12.15
N SER A 199 -3.25 11.46 -12.14
CA SER A 199 -1.94 11.32 -11.51
C SER A 199 -0.89 12.18 -12.24
N THR A 200 0.18 12.56 -11.56
CA THR A 200 1.32 13.29 -12.12
C THR A 200 2.62 12.62 -11.70
N GLY A 201 3.77 13.13 -12.15
CA GLY A 201 5.08 12.60 -11.74
C GLY A 201 5.36 12.68 -10.23
N THR A 202 4.66 13.56 -9.50
CA THR A 202 4.81 13.73 -8.05
C THR A 202 3.52 13.44 -7.28
N LYS A 203 2.42 13.10 -7.96
CA LYS A 203 1.16 12.74 -7.33
C LYS A 203 0.59 11.45 -7.90
N LEU A 204 0.46 10.41 -7.09
CA LEU A 204 -0.26 9.20 -7.47
C LEU A 204 -1.65 9.25 -6.84
N LYS A 205 -2.67 9.08 -7.67
CA LYS A 205 -4.07 9.02 -7.26
C LYS A 205 -4.63 7.66 -7.60
N LEU A 206 -5.29 7.04 -6.63
CA LEU A 206 -5.92 5.74 -6.80
C LEU A 206 -7.20 5.67 -5.97
N TYR A 207 -8.12 4.82 -6.38
CA TYR A 207 -9.34 4.56 -5.62
C TYR A 207 -9.73 3.08 -5.71
N GLY A 208 -10.41 2.58 -4.69
CA GLY A 208 -10.77 1.18 -4.57
C GLY A 208 -11.16 0.82 -3.15
N ASP A 209 -11.60 -0.41 -2.95
CA ASP A 209 -11.71 -1.06 -1.64
C ASP A 209 -10.31 -1.52 -1.21
N ILE A 210 -9.46 -0.55 -0.88
CA ILE A 210 -8.04 -0.75 -0.52
C ILE A 210 -7.90 -1.50 0.81
N ASN A 211 -8.91 -1.45 1.67
CA ASN A 211 -8.88 -2.11 2.97
C ASN A 211 -9.53 -3.51 2.95
N GLY A 212 -10.32 -3.83 1.91
CA GLY A 212 -11.06 -5.08 1.81
C GLY A 212 -12.27 -5.14 2.75
N ASP A 213 -12.80 -3.97 3.12
CA ASP A 213 -13.93 -3.83 4.06
C ASP A 213 -15.24 -3.43 3.36
N GLY A 214 -15.23 -3.38 2.02
CA GLY A 214 -16.36 -2.96 1.20
C GLY A 214 -16.56 -1.44 1.16
N ASN A 215 -15.66 -0.66 1.76
CA ASN A 215 -15.68 0.79 1.67
C ASN A 215 -14.66 1.27 0.64
N MET A 216 -15.14 1.99 -0.37
CA MET A 216 -14.25 2.61 -1.33
C MET A 216 -13.52 3.78 -0.68
N VAL A 217 -12.21 3.81 -0.88
CA VAL A 217 -11.36 4.93 -0.48
C VAL A 217 -10.63 5.48 -1.69
N TYR A 218 -10.44 6.78 -1.67
CA TYR A 218 -9.58 7.51 -2.58
C TYR A 218 -8.29 7.86 -1.85
N ILE A 219 -7.16 7.50 -2.42
CA ILE A 219 -5.83 7.73 -1.85
C ILE A 219 -5.04 8.64 -2.78
N GLU A 220 -4.48 9.70 -2.21
CA GLU A 220 -3.52 10.57 -2.87
C GLU A 220 -2.16 10.45 -2.18
N TYR A 221 -1.16 10.02 -2.94
CA TYR A 221 0.24 10.10 -2.57
C TYR A 221 0.85 11.35 -3.18
N THR A 222 1.44 12.22 -2.36
CA THR A 222 2.18 13.40 -2.83
C THR A 222 3.64 13.28 -2.44
N CYS A 223 4.52 13.28 -3.43
CA CYS A 223 5.96 13.38 -3.26
C CYS A 223 6.36 14.87 -3.29
N ASP A 224 6.78 15.38 -2.14
CA ASP A 224 7.34 16.71 -2.01
C ASP A 224 8.86 16.64 -2.18
N THR A 225 9.32 17.00 -3.37
CA THR A 225 10.75 17.06 -3.72
C THR A 225 11.35 18.44 -3.49
N SER A 226 10.60 19.40 -2.93
CA SER A 226 11.10 20.76 -2.66
C SER A 226 12.02 20.80 -1.43
N ILE A 227 11.94 19.78 -0.58
CA ILE A 227 12.80 19.54 0.58
C ILE A 227 13.78 18.41 0.24
N VAL A 228 15.02 18.50 0.72
CA VAL A 228 16.03 17.44 0.58
C VAL A 228 16.47 16.97 1.98
N PRO A 229 16.22 15.71 2.36
CA PRO A 229 15.50 14.68 1.59
C PRO A 229 14.00 14.99 1.45
N GLY A 230 13.40 14.53 0.35
CA GLY A 230 11.99 14.75 0.05
C GLY A 230 11.07 13.91 0.95
N ASN A 231 9.82 14.38 1.09
CA ASN A 231 8.80 13.70 1.90
C ASN A 231 7.74 13.05 1.00
N LEU A 232 7.27 11.86 1.38
CA LEU A 232 6.11 11.23 0.78
C LEU A 232 4.93 11.33 1.74
N TYR A 233 3.89 12.04 1.33
CA TYR A 233 2.65 12.17 2.07
C TYR A 233 1.61 11.22 1.50
N ARG A 234 0.79 10.63 2.38
CA ARG A 234 -0.36 9.79 2.03
C ARG A 234 -1.62 10.41 2.62
N ASN A 235 -2.60 10.67 1.78
CA ASN A 235 -3.91 11.17 2.19
C ASN A 235 -5.00 10.18 1.78
N VAL A 236 -5.98 9.95 2.66
CA VAL A 236 -7.08 8.99 2.42
C VAL A 236 -8.41 9.69 2.62
N ILE A 237 -9.30 9.53 1.65
CA ILE A 237 -10.61 10.17 1.62
C ILE A 237 -11.66 9.08 1.34
N PRO A 238 -12.73 8.96 2.13
CA PRO A 238 -13.81 8.01 1.85
C PRO A 238 -14.58 8.43 0.59
N VAL A 239 -14.94 7.45 -0.24
CA VAL A 239 -15.73 7.67 -1.46
C VAL A 239 -17.20 7.40 -1.15
N PRO A 240 -18.12 8.36 -1.39
CA PRO A 240 -19.54 8.12 -1.22
C PRO A 240 -20.08 7.20 -2.33
N ALA A 241 -21.16 6.48 -2.04
CA ALA A 241 -21.78 5.52 -2.96
C ALA A 241 -22.33 6.17 -4.26
N GLU A 242 -22.59 7.48 -4.25
CA GLU A 242 -22.98 8.27 -5.43
C GLU A 242 -21.83 8.48 -6.43
N GLY A 243 -20.62 8.02 -6.08
CA GLY A 243 -19.40 8.13 -6.89
C GLY A 243 -18.49 9.26 -6.43
N VAL A 244 -17.23 9.20 -6.88
CA VAL A 244 -16.30 10.33 -6.72
C VAL A 244 -16.63 11.36 -7.78
N THR A 245 -17.14 12.53 -7.39
CA THR A 245 -17.04 13.72 -8.24
C THR A 245 -15.59 14.18 -8.19
N ILE A 246 -14.73 13.49 -8.95
CA ILE A 246 -13.33 13.91 -9.13
C ILE A 246 -13.36 15.15 -9.99
#